data_AF-A0A7C5P236-F1
#
_entry.id   AF-A0A7C5P236-F1
#
_cell.length_a   1.000
_cell.length_b   1.000
_cell.length_c   1.000
_cell.angle_alpha   90.00
_cell.angle_beta   90.00
_cell.angle_gamma   90.00
#
_symmetry.space_group_name_H-M   'P 1'
#
loop_
_entity.id
_entity.type
_entity.pdbx_description
1 polymer ?
#
loop_
_entity_poly.entity_id
_entity_poly.type
_entity_poly.pdbx_seq_one_letter_code
_entity_poly.pdbx_strand_id
1 'polypeptide(L)' 'MKAAAKRRVVVTGIGVVTPVGIGVEEFWRNLLAGVSGVDRSPMLEKSDCAWKIAAEVKDFRPERWLGRKDVRRMD' A
#
# COMPACT_ATOMS: atom_id res chain seq x y z
N MET A 1 22.98 27.57 -31.67
CA MET A 1 22.04 27.47 -30.53
C MET A 1 22.55 26.43 -29.55
N LYS A 2 22.75 26.76 -28.26
CA LYS A 2 23.13 25.76 -27.23
C LYS A 2 21.90 24.89 -26.92
N ALA A 3 22.05 23.57 -26.98
CA ALA A 3 21.04 22.65 -26.49
C ALA A 3 20.77 22.95 -25.00
N ALA A 4 19.52 23.19 -24.63
CA ALA A 4 19.15 23.39 -23.23
C ALA A 4 19.51 22.11 -22.44
N ALA A 5 20.31 22.24 -21.38
CA ALA A 5 20.66 21.12 -20.51
C ALA A 5 19.39 20.43 -19.99
N LYS A 6 19.36 19.09 -20.00
CA LYS A 6 18.21 18.33 -19.47
C LYS A 6 17.95 18.74 -18.02
N ARG A 7 16.68 18.98 -17.69
CA ARG A 7 16.27 19.34 -16.32
C ARG A 7 16.59 18.17 -15.37
N ARG A 8 17.14 18.47 -14.21
CA ARG A 8 17.31 17.48 -13.13
C ARG A 8 15.97 17.28 -12.44
N VAL A 9 15.59 16.02 -12.25
CA VAL A 9 14.37 15.61 -11.55
C VAL A 9 14.79 14.75 -10.37
N VAL A 10 14.18 14.97 -9.21
CA VAL A 10 14.45 14.23 -7.97
C VAL A 10 13.14 13.83 -7.31
N VAL A 11 13.19 12.77 -6.51
CA VAL A 11 12.06 12.34 -5.67
C VAL A 11 12.17 13.07 -4.33
N THR A 12 11.13 13.83 -3.97
CA THR A 12 11.09 14.62 -2.72
C THR A 12 10.13 14.04 -1.67
N GLY A 13 9.36 13.02 -2.02
CA GLY A 13 8.41 12.39 -1.12
C GLY A 13 7.97 11.02 -1.62
N ILE A 14 7.67 10.13 -0.68
CA ILE A 14 7.18 8.77 -0.91
C ILE A 14 6.01 8.54 0.04
N GLY A 15 4.95 7.87 -0.44
CA GLY A 15 3.85 7.38 0.36
C GLY A 15 3.55 5.95 -0.05
N VAL A 16 3.29 5.06 0.92
CA VAL A 16 3.10 3.63 0.69
C VAL A 16 1.98 3.08 1.58
N VAL A 17 1.16 2.22 0.99
CA VAL A 17 0.12 1.45 1.67
C VAL A 17 0.27 0.02 1.17
N THR A 18 0.73 -0.88 2.03
CA THR A 18 1.09 -2.25 1.62
C THR A 18 0.73 -3.27 2.70
N PRO A 19 0.66 -4.57 2.36
CA PRO A 19 0.45 -5.65 3.34
C PRO A 19 1.56 -5.80 4.38
N VAL A 20 2.72 -5.18 4.16
CA VAL A 20 3.87 -5.20 5.08
C VAL A 20 4.06 -3.87 5.80
N GLY A 21 3.12 -2.93 5.69
CA GLY A 21 3.16 -1.67 6.44
C GLY A 21 2.46 -0.51 5.73
N ILE A 22 1.90 0.40 6.52
CA ILE A 22 1.31 1.66 6.06
C ILE A 22 2.23 2.81 6.50
N GLY A 23 2.68 3.62 5.53
CA GLY A 23 3.70 4.63 5.76
C GLY A 23 5.12 4.11 5.55
N VAL A 24 6.05 5.03 5.30
CA VAL A 24 7.41 4.73 4.81
C VAL A 24 8.22 3.96 5.83
N GLU A 25 8.13 4.34 7.10
CA GLU A 25 8.96 3.85 8.20
C GLU A 25 8.63 2.40 8.55
N GLU A 26 7.34 2.07 8.65
CA GLU A 26 6.89 0.71 8.91
C GLU A 26 7.18 -0.21 7.72
N PHE A 27 6.83 0.23 6.51
CA PHE A 27 7.11 -0.49 5.29
C PHE A 27 8.61 -0.81 5.16
N TRP A 28 9.47 0.18 5.34
CA TRP A 28 10.92 0.02 5.17
C TRP A 28 11.53 -0.94 6.19
N ARG A 29 11.14 -0.80 7.47
CA ARG A 29 11.61 -1.68 8.53
C ARG A 29 11.21 -3.13 8.27
N ASN A 30 9.95 -3.38 7.93
CA ASN A 30 9.43 -4.73 7.73
C ASN A 30 9.99 -5.38 6.45
N LEU A 31 10.18 -4.58 5.39
CA LEU A 31 10.82 -5.01 4.16
C LEU A 31 12.25 -5.50 4.41
N LEU A 32 13.06 -4.72 5.14
CA LEU A 32 14.43 -5.11 5.48
C LEU A 32 14.50 -6.33 6.40
N ALA A 33 13.50 -6.51 7.26
CA ALA A 33 13.39 -7.67 8.14
C ALA A 33 12.87 -8.94 7.44
N GLY A 34 12.52 -8.87 6.15
CA GLY A 34 11.98 -10.01 5.40
C GLY A 34 10.59 -10.45 5.86
N VAL A 35 9.81 -9.53 6.42
CA VAL A 35 8.44 -9.82 6.89
C VAL A 35 7.55 -10.13 5.68
N SER A 36 6.87 -11.27 5.72
CA SER A 36 5.83 -11.61 4.74
C SER A 36 4.49 -10.97 5.13
N GLY A 37 3.83 -10.33 4.17
CA GLY A 37 2.46 -9.83 4.32
C GLY A 37 1.38 -10.84 3.94
N VAL A 38 1.76 -12.04 3.47
CA VAL A 38 0.83 -13.09 3.06
C VAL A 38 0.36 -13.87 4.27
N ASP A 39 -0.96 -14.00 4.42
CA ASP A 39 -1.60 -14.75 5.50
C ASP A 39 -2.90 -15.39 5.01
N ARG A 40 -3.57 -16.18 5.85
CA ARG A 40 -4.93 -16.65 5.58
C ARG A 40 -5.90 -15.48 5.53
N SER A 41 -6.75 -15.47 4.51
CA SER A 41 -7.77 -14.44 4.34
C SER A 41 -9.13 -14.95 4.84
N PRO A 42 -9.73 -14.31 5.86
CA PRO A 42 -11.08 -14.66 6.32
C PRO A 42 -12.15 -14.49 5.23
N MET A 43 -11.93 -13.57 4.28
CA MET A 43 -12.81 -13.37 3.14
C MET A 43 -12.71 -14.54 2.16
N LEU A 44 -11.50 -15.02 1.88
CA LEU A 44 -11.29 -16.16 0.98
C LEU A 44 -11.63 -17.49 1.62
N GLU A 45 -11.47 -17.66 2.94
CA GLU A 45 -11.89 -18.86 3.65
C GLU A 45 -13.39 -19.14 3.49
N LYS A 46 -14.21 -18.07 3.39
CA LYS A 46 -15.67 -18.16 3.22
C LYS A 46 -16.13 -18.19 1.77
N SER A 47 -15.21 -18.08 0.80
CA SER A 47 -15.55 -18.08 -0.62
C SER A 47 -15.29 -19.44 -1.26
N ASP A 48 -15.78 -19.65 -2.48
CA ASP A 48 -15.47 -20.84 -3.29
C ASP A 48 -14.09 -20.77 -3.96
N CYS A 49 -13.27 -19.77 -3.62
CA CYS A 49 -11.92 -19.63 -4.16
C CYS A 49 -11.05 -20.82 -3.70
N ALA A 50 -10.34 -21.47 -4.63
CA ALA A 50 -9.40 -22.53 -4.31
C ALA A 50 -8.24 -22.05 -3.42
N TRP A 51 -7.85 -20.79 -3.55
CA TRP A 51 -6.79 -20.15 -2.78
C TRP A 51 -7.35 -19.49 -1.52
N LYS A 52 -6.77 -19.79 -0.35
CA LYS A 52 -7.23 -19.28 0.96
C LYS A 52 -6.28 -18.27 1.61
N ILE A 53 -5.25 -17.86 0.88
CA ILE A 53 -4.24 -16.91 1.34
C ILE A 53 -4.28 -15.64 0.50
N ALA A 54 -3.97 -14.51 1.12
CA ALA A 54 -3.83 -13.22 0.45
C ALA A 54 -2.83 -12.33 1.18
N ALA A 55 -2.32 -11.31 0.50
CA ALA A 55 -1.55 -10.23 1.11
C ALA A 55 -2.48 -9.02 1.30
N GLU A 56 -3.21 -9.01 2.42
CA GLU A 56 -4.18 -7.95 2.73
C GLU A 56 -3.49 -6.79 3.45
N VAL A 57 -3.91 -5.56 3.16
CA VAL A 57 -3.48 -4.39 3.94
C VAL A 57 -4.21 -4.42 5.27
N LYS A 58 -3.47 -4.60 6.36
CA LYS A 58 -4.02 -4.66 7.73
C LYS A 58 -4.33 -3.26 8.25
N ASP A 59 -5.43 -3.12 9.00
CA ASP A 59 -5.85 -1.89 9.70
C ASP A 59 -5.97 -0.62 8.83
N PHE A 60 -6.20 -0.79 7.53
CA PHE A 60 -6.46 0.35 6.64
C PHE A 60 -7.81 1.00 6.96
N ARG A 61 -7.79 2.30 7.26
CA ARG A 61 -8.99 3.12 7.50
C ARG A 61 -8.95 4.37 6.61
N PRO A 62 -9.65 4.38 5.46
CA PRO A 62 -9.59 5.49 4.50
C PRO A 62 -10.09 6.82 5.10
N GLU A 63 -10.90 6.78 6.16
CA GLU A 63 -11.38 7.95 6.90
C GLU A 63 -10.26 8.80 7.53
N ARG A 64 -9.04 8.24 7.65
CA ARG A 64 -7.87 9.00 8.12
C ARG A 64 -7.39 10.04 7.09
N TRP A 65 -7.74 9.87 5.81
CA TRP A 65 -7.27 10.73 4.71
C TRP A 65 -8.42 11.33 3.88
N LEU A 66 -9.59 10.69 3.89
CA LEU A 66 -10.72 11.05 3.06
C LEU A 66 -11.96 11.37 3.90
N GLY A 67 -12.78 12.31 3.42
CA GLY A 67 -14.08 12.59 4.03
C GLY A 67 -15.05 11.42 3.83
N ARG A 68 -16.00 11.24 4.75
CA ARG A 68 -16.97 10.12 4.71
C ARG A 68 -17.76 10.01 3.39
N LYS A 69 -18.02 11.15 2.73
CA LYS A 69 -18.70 11.16 1.42
C LYS A 69 -17.81 10.61 0.30
N ASP A 70 -16.51 10.89 0.37
CA ASP A 70 -15.53 10.48 -0.63
C ASP A 70 -15.18 9.00 -0.47
N VAL A 71 -15.03 8.53 0.78
CA VAL A 71 -14.83 7.09 1.09
C VAL A 71 -15.90 6.20 0.47
N ARG A 72 -17.17 6.64 0.45
CA ARG A 72 -18.27 5.85 -0.13
C ARG A 72 -18.33 5.88 -1.65
N ARG A 73 -17.61 6.79 -2.29
CA ARG A 73 -17.60 7.00 -3.75
C ARG A 73 -16.34 6.44 -4.42
N MET A 74 -15.36 6.06 -3.61
CA MET A 74 -14.13 5.43 -4.04
C MET A 74 -14.26 3.92 -3.82
N ASP A 75 -13.72 3.14 -4.75
CA ASP A 75 -13.60 1.67 -4.63
C ASP A 75 -12.73 1.31 -3.41
#